data_AF-A0A1R3HGY7-F1
#
_entry.id   AF-A0A1R3HGY7-F1
#
_cell.length_a   1.000
_cell.length_b   1.000
_cell.length_c   1.000
_cell.angle_alpha   90.00
_cell.angle_beta   90.00
_cell.angle_gamma   90.00
#
_symmetry.space_group_name_H-M   'P 1'
#
loop_
_entity.id
_entity.type
_entity.pdbx_description
1 polymer ?
#
loop_
_entity_poly.entity_id
_entity_poly.type
_entity_poly.pdbx_seq_one_letter_code
_entity_poly.pdbx_strand_id
1 'polypeptide(L)'
;MVLIKSTGKSWFRYFQYDEDRDSPGDVRNLLLVIATLIAAVTFQAGVNPPGGVWQDTNGTHVAGRAIYASEPGAFYVFLISNTMALSASVLVIISLTYGFPFHLEIVVATVSMIVTYGSAIFAVTPSEFVRFRYVTAAAAVPFVVRCLIHIFNKLRERYSVSPPVDTQEIPLRALSTQSHKETWVASS
;
A
#
# COMPACT_ATOMS: atom_id res chain seq x y z
N MET A 1 30.90 25.26 -29.86
CA MET A 1 29.66 24.87 -29.15
C MET A 1 30.01 23.74 -28.20
N VAL A 2 30.17 24.04 -26.91
CA VAL A 2 30.49 23.04 -25.87
C VAL A 2 29.20 22.32 -25.49
N LEU A 3 29.16 21.00 -25.70
CA LEU A 3 28.04 20.14 -25.30
C LEU A 3 28.06 19.95 -23.78
N ILE A 4 27.19 20.65 -23.08
CA ILE A 4 26.87 20.37 -21.67
C ILE A 4 26.11 19.04 -21.64
N LYS A 5 26.82 17.95 -21.35
CA LYS A 5 26.21 16.64 -21.09
C LYS A 5 25.39 16.76 -19.81
N SER A 6 24.08 16.53 -19.90
CA SER A 6 23.15 16.60 -18.77
C SER A 6 23.52 15.56 -17.70
N THR A 7 24.25 16.00 -16.68
CA THR A 7 24.76 15.21 -15.54
C THR A 7 23.65 14.83 -14.54
N GLY A 8 22.43 15.34 -14.67
CA GLY A 8 21.35 15.16 -13.70
C GLY A 8 20.81 13.74 -13.57
N LYS A 9 20.96 12.88 -14.60
CA LYS A 9 20.43 11.50 -14.59
C LYS A 9 21.37 10.48 -13.93
N SER A 10 22.64 10.83 -13.71
CA SER A 10 23.67 9.86 -13.28
C SER A 10 23.71 9.64 -11.77
N TRP A 11 23.45 10.69 -10.98
CA TRP A 11 23.62 10.62 -9.52
C TRP A 11 22.52 9.79 -8.84
N PHE A 12 21.28 9.85 -9.33
CA PHE A 12 20.17 9.07 -8.75
C PHE A 12 20.38 7.55 -8.85
N ARG A 13 21.05 7.07 -9.92
CA ARG A 13 21.38 5.64 -10.09
C ARG A 13 22.24 5.09 -8.96
N TYR A 14 23.09 5.92 -8.34
CA TYR A 14 23.91 5.49 -7.22
C TYR A 14 23.06 5.05 -6.00
N PHE A 15 21.91 5.70 -5.79
CA PHE A 15 20.98 5.42 -4.67
C PHE A 15 19.90 4.39 -5.01
N GLN A 16 19.88 3.88 -6.25
CA GLN A 16 18.96 2.81 -6.59
C GLN A 16 19.39 1.52 -5.90
N TYR A 17 18.39 0.74 -5.51
CA TYR A 17 18.60 -0.63 -5.03
C TYR A 17 19.25 -1.45 -6.14
N ASP A 18 20.30 -2.17 -5.78
CA ASP A 18 21.04 -3.07 -6.66
C ASP A 18 21.15 -4.44 -5.99
N GLU A 19 20.57 -5.47 -6.61
CA GLU A 19 20.51 -6.82 -6.05
C GLU A 19 21.88 -7.50 -5.94
N ASP A 20 22.86 -7.09 -6.75
CA ASP A 20 24.23 -7.63 -6.72
C ASP A 20 25.06 -6.98 -5.59
N ARG A 21 24.75 -5.72 -5.24
CA ARG A 21 25.47 -4.95 -4.21
C ARG A 21 24.81 -5.02 -2.83
N ASP A 22 23.48 -4.96 -2.78
CA ASP A 22 22.71 -4.70 -1.56
C ASP A 22 22.06 -5.98 -1.05
N SER A 23 22.54 -6.51 0.08
CA SER A 23 22.04 -7.78 0.62
C SER A 23 20.58 -7.65 1.08
N PRO A 24 19.73 -8.70 0.90
CA PRO A 24 18.35 -8.67 1.38
C PRO A 24 18.22 -8.40 2.88
N GLY A 25 19.23 -8.80 3.67
CA GLY A 25 19.28 -8.53 5.11
C GLY A 25 19.48 -7.05 5.43
N ASP A 26 20.40 -6.39 4.73
CA ASP A 26 20.69 -4.96 4.94
C ASP A 26 19.51 -4.09 4.49
N VAL A 27 18.91 -4.41 3.34
CA VAL A 27 17.71 -3.73 2.85
C VAL A 27 16.56 -3.91 3.83
N ARG A 28 16.34 -5.13 4.36
CA ARG A 28 15.32 -5.38 5.37
C ARG A 28 15.55 -4.54 6.62
N ASN A 29 16.79 -4.47 7.12
CA ASN A 29 17.13 -3.68 8.30
C ASN A 29 16.89 -2.18 8.05
N LEU A 30 17.32 -1.65 6.90
CA LEU A 30 17.09 -0.26 6.51
C LEU A 30 15.59 0.07 6.42
N LEU A 31 14.81 -0.78 5.76
CA LEU A 31 13.36 -0.58 5.64
C LEU A 31 12.65 -0.65 6.99
N LEU A 32 13.09 -1.51 7.92
CA LEU A 32 12.59 -1.54 9.29
C LEU A 32 12.88 -0.24 10.04
N VAL A 33 14.07 0.33 9.88
CA VAL A 33 14.41 1.62 10.47
C VAL A 33 13.52 2.73 9.91
N ILE A 34 13.36 2.80 8.58
CA ILE A 34 12.49 3.80 7.93
C ILE A 34 11.04 3.65 8.40
N ALA A 35 10.52 2.41 8.42
CA ALA A 35 9.14 2.15 8.81
C ALA A 35 8.88 2.48 10.29
N THR A 36 9.80 2.14 11.19
CA THR A 36 9.67 2.47 12.62
C THR A 36 9.77 3.97 12.87
N LEU A 37 10.64 4.69 12.17
CA LEU A 37 10.70 6.16 12.24
C LEU A 37 9.39 6.82 11.78
N ILE A 38 8.84 6.40 10.64
CA ILE A 38 7.55 6.92 10.16
C ILE A 38 6.43 6.58 11.15
N ALA A 39 6.40 5.36 11.70
CA ALA A 39 5.42 4.97 12.70
C ALA A 39 5.52 5.83 13.98
N ALA A 40 6.74 6.09 14.45
CA ALA A 40 6.97 6.94 15.62
C ALA A 40 6.51 8.38 15.37
N VAL A 41 6.90 8.99 14.25
CA VAL A 41 6.51 10.37 13.90
C VAL A 41 5.00 10.49 13.74
N THR A 42 4.35 9.54 13.07
CA THR A 42 2.90 9.55 12.87
C THR A 42 2.16 9.33 14.18
N PHE A 43 2.58 8.40 15.02
CA PHE A 43 2.00 8.20 16.35
C PHE A 43 2.09 9.48 17.19
N GLN A 44 3.26 10.11 17.26
CA GLN A 44 3.46 11.34 18.01
C GLN A 44 2.57 12.47 17.49
N ALA A 45 2.47 12.65 16.17
CA ALA A 45 1.64 13.69 15.57
C ALA A 45 0.13 13.43 15.72
N GLY A 46 -0.30 12.16 15.81
CA GLY A 46 -1.70 11.81 16.03
C GLY A 46 -2.15 12.01 17.47
N VAL A 47 -1.32 11.62 18.45
CA VAL A 47 -1.64 11.78 19.88
C VAL A 47 -1.42 13.22 20.38
N ASN A 48 -0.57 13.98 19.69
CA ASN A 48 -0.34 15.40 19.94
C ASN A 48 -0.74 16.21 18.69
N PRO A 49 -2.03 16.50 18.48
CA PRO A 49 -2.47 17.20 17.29
C PRO A 49 -1.79 18.57 17.16
N PRO A 50 -1.51 19.05 15.92
CA PRO A 50 -0.96 20.37 15.69
C PRO A 50 -1.78 21.47 16.41
N GLY A 51 -1.10 22.39 17.09
CA GLY A 51 -1.78 23.40 17.92
C GLY A 51 -2.30 22.89 19.26
N GLY A 52 -2.19 21.60 19.55
CA GLY A 52 -2.57 20.99 20.82
C GLY A 52 -4.08 20.77 20.98
N VAL A 53 -4.48 20.60 22.23
CA VAL A 53 -5.88 20.38 22.62
C VAL A 53 -6.34 21.51 23.54
N TRP A 54 -7.63 21.81 23.50
CA TRP A 54 -8.24 22.73 24.45
C TRP A 54 -8.06 22.24 25.90
N GLN A 55 -7.71 23.14 26.81
CA GLN A 55 -7.47 22.82 28.22
C GLN A 55 -8.71 23.06 29.10
N ASP A 56 -9.67 23.83 28.60
CA ASP A 56 -10.92 24.16 29.25
C ASP A 56 -12.12 23.83 28.35
N THR A 57 -13.32 23.94 28.93
CA THR A 57 -14.58 23.75 28.21
C THR A 57 -15.39 25.03 28.31
N ASN A 58 -15.87 25.53 27.17
CA ASN A 58 -16.76 26.69 27.11
C ASN A 58 -17.81 26.52 25.98
N GLY A 59 -18.56 27.57 25.66
CA GLY A 59 -19.63 27.51 24.66
C GLY A 59 -19.18 27.21 23.22
N THR A 60 -17.89 27.29 22.90
CA THR A 60 -17.34 27.07 21.54
C THR A 60 -16.46 25.82 21.43
N HIS A 61 -15.95 25.29 22.55
CA HIS A 61 -15.04 24.15 22.54
C HIS A 61 -15.09 23.31 23.83
N VAL A 62 -14.54 22.10 23.73
CA VAL A 62 -14.52 21.11 24.82
C VAL A 62 -13.08 20.71 25.11
N ALA A 63 -12.74 20.60 26.40
CA ALA A 63 -11.42 20.19 26.85
C ALA A 63 -11.02 18.83 26.26
N GLY A 64 -9.75 18.69 25.88
CA GLY A 64 -9.21 17.49 25.25
C GLY A 64 -9.48 17.38 23.75
N ARG A 65 -10.35 18.20 23.16
CA ARG A 65 -10.52 18.26 21.70
C ARG A 65 -9.39 19.02 21.04
N ALA A 66 -8.97 18.56 19.86
CA ALA A 66 -7.92 19.22 19.08
C ALA A 66 -8.33 20.65 18.71
N ILE A 67 -7.45 21.61 18.96
CA ILE A 67 -7.65 23.00 18.51
C ILE A 67 -7.71 23.02 16.97
N TYR A 68 -6.89 22.18 16.31
CA TYR A 68 -6.87 22.05 14.86
C TYR A 68 -8.22 21.62 14.25
N ALA A 69 -9.08 20.94 15.01
CA ALA A 69 -10.41 20.54 14.53
C ALA A 69 -11.34 21.75 14.26
N SER A 70 -10.96 22.95 14.68
CA SER A 70 -11.64 24.22 14.33
C SER A 70 -11.53 24.57 12.84
N GLU A 71 -10.59 23.97 12.11
CA GLU A 71 -10.47 24.03 10.64
C GLU A 71 -10.68 22.62 10.06
N PRO A 72 -11.94 22.18 9.88
CA PRO A 72 -12.24 20.78 9.63
C PRO A 72 -11.59 20.23 8.36
N GLY A 73 -11.53 21.02 7.29
CA GLY A 73 -10.98 20.58 6.00
C GLY A 73 -9.51 20.15 6.14
N ALA A 74 -8.67 21.04 6.66
CA ALA A 74 -7.25 20.76 6.86
C ALA A 74 -7.01 19.66 7.90
N PHE A 75 -7.79 19.66 8.99
CA PHE A 75 -7.68 18.67 10.06
C PHE A 75 -7.93 17.24 9.57
N TYR A 76 -8.97 17.02 8.76
CA TYR A 76 -9.25 15.68 8.22
C TYR A 76 -8.24 15.24 7.16
N VAL A 77 -7.74 16.15 6.33
CA VAL A 77 -6.64 15.84 5.39
C VAL A 77 -5.39 15.39 6.15
N PHE A 78 -5.03 16.10 7.22
CA PHE A 78 -3.94 15.73 8.12
C PHE A 78 -4.18 14.35 8.74
N LEU A 79 -5.33 14.13 9.40
CA LEU A 79 -5.63 12.87 10.08
C LEU A 79 -5.63 11.67 9.14
N ILE A 80 -6.25 11.79 7.96
CA ILE A 80 -6.31 10.71 6.97
C ILE A 80 -4.90 10.38 6.47
N SER A 81 -4.13 11.40 6.09
CA SER A 81 -2.75 11.20 5.60
C SER A 81 -1.85 10.57 6.66
N ASN A 82 -1.94 11.05 7.89
CA ASN A 82 -1.17 10.53 9.02
C ASN A 82 -1.53 9.07 9.35
N THR A 83 -2.83 8.75 9.37
CA THR A 83 -3.34 7.40 9.63
C THR A 83 -2.92 6.42 8.52
N MET A 84 -2.95 6.84 7.26
CA MET A 84 -2.46 6.03 6.13
C MET A 84 -0.96 5.75 6.26
N ALA A 85 -0.15 6.75 6.62
CA ALA A 85 1.28 6.59 6.81
C ALA A 85 1.61 5.64 7.97
N LEU A 86 0.94 5.78 9.13
CA LEU A 86 1.09 4.85 10.26
C LEU A 86 0.73 3.41 9.86
N SER A 87 -0.41 3.25 9.18
CA SER A 87 -0.91 1.93 8.77
C SER A 87 0.01 1.26 7.74
N ALA A 88 0.53 2.02 6.77
CA ALA A 88 1.51 1.53 5.81
C ALA A 88 2.81 1.10 6.49
N SER A 89 3.31 1.88 7.44
CA SER A 89 4.52 1.54 8.21
C SER A 89 4.35 0.27 9.03
N VAL A 90 3.23 0.11 9.75
CA VAL A 90 2.95 -1.12 10.52
C VAL A 90 2.91 -2.33 9.58
N LEU A 91 2.27 -2.19 8.42
CA LEU A 91 2.20 -3.26 7.42
C LEU A 91 3.59 -3.64 6.87
N VAL A 92 4.51 -2.69 6.70
CA VAL A 92 5.91 -2.96 6.36
C VAL A 92 6.61 -3.69 7.50
N ILE A 93 6.49 -3.20 8.75
CA ILE A 93 7.11 -3.81 9.95
C ILE A 93 6.69 -5.27 10.09
N ILE A 94 5.39 -5.56 10.05
CA ILE A 94 4.85 -6.92 10.23
C ILE A 94 5.31 -7.85 9.11
N SER A 95 5.52 -7.33 7.90
CA SER A 95 5.95 -8.14 6.77
C SER A 95 7.44 -8.47 6.79
N LEU A 96 8.26 -7.48 7.15
CA LEU A 96 9.70 -7.66 7.22
C LEU A 96 10.11 -8.49 8.43
N THR A 97 9.30 -8.50 9.49
CA THR A 97 9.53 -9.29 10.71
C THR A 97 8.87 -10.67 10.67
N TYR A 98 8.18 -11.03 9.59
CA TYR A 98 7.57 -12.34 9.44
C TYR A 98 8.64 -13.45 9.46
N GLY A 99 8.46 -14.46 10.31
CA GLY A 99 9.42 -15.56 10.49
C GLY A 99 10.54 -15.29 11.49
N PHE A 100 10.56 -14.13 12.16
CA PHE A 100 11.51 -13.87 13.26
C PHE A 100 11.04 -14.56 14.55
N PRO A 101 11.97 -14.98 15.45
CA PRO A 101 11.61 -15.62 16.72
C PRO A 101 10.70 -14.76 17.60
N PHE A 102 10.78 -13.43 17.49
CA PHE A 102 9.98 -12.48 18.26
C PHE A 102 8.81 -11.86 17.48
N HIS A 103 8.37 -12.50 16.39
CA HIS A 103 7.31 -11.95 15.52
C HIS A 103 6.00 -11.71 16.29
N LEU A 104 5.59 -12.63 17.17
CA LEU A 104 4.35 -12.48 17.94
C LEU A 104 4.38 -11.28 18.88
N GLU A 105 5.51 -11.03 19.53
CA GLU A 105 5.68 -9.86 20.42
C GLU A 105 5.56 -8.56 19.64
N ILE A 106 6.14 -8.50 18.44
CA ILE A 106 6.02 -7.36 17.52
C ILE A 106 4.57 -7.17 17.06
N VAL A 107 3.85 -8.25 16.75
CA VAL A 107 2.42 -8.20 16.40
C VAL A 107 1.60 -7.66 17.58
N VAL A 108 1.81 -8.17 18.79
CA VAL A 108 1.10 -7.71 19.99
C VAL A 108 1.40 -6.23 20.27
N ALA A 109 2.66 -5.82 20.18
CA ALA A 109 3.07 -4.43 20.38
C ALA A 109 2.44 -3.49 19.33
N THR A 110 2.44 -3.88 18.06
CA THR A 110 1.86 -3.06 16.98
C THR A 110 0.33 -2.99 17.05
N VAL A 111 -0.36 -4.08 17.42
CA VAL A 111 -1.81 -4.07 17.68
C VAL A 111 -2.14 -3.14 18.85
N SER A 112 -1.40 -3.24 19.95
CA SER A 112 -1.55 -2.34 21.11
C SER A 112 -1.34 -0.87 20.71
N MET A 113 -0.32 -0.59 19.90
CA MET A 113 -0.05 0.75 19.38
C MET A 113 -1.20 1.27 18.48
N ILE A 114 -1.77 0.44 17.61
CA ILE A 114 -2.93 0.83 16.78
C ILE A 114 -4.13 1.17 17.66
N VAL A 115 -4.41 0.37 18.70
CA VAL A 115 -5.53 0.60 19.63
C VAL A 115 -5.35 1.91 20.38
N THR A 116 -4.16 2.18 20.92
CA THR A 116 -3.87 3.42 21.65
C THR A 116 -3.92 4.64 20.73
N TYR A 117 -3.42 4.53 19.49
CA TYR A 117 -3.57 5.58 18.48
C TYR A 117 -5.04 5.85 18.17
N GLY A 118 -5.84 4.81 17.90
CA GLY A 118 -7.27 4.94 17.63
C GLY A 118 -8.03 5.60 18.80
N SER A 119 -7.69 5.22 20.04
CA SER A 119 -8.23 5.84 21.25
C SER A 119 -7.87 7.32 21.35
N ALA A 120 -6.62 7.69 21.05
CA ALA A 120 -6.20 9.08 21.07
C ALA A 120 -6.92 9.91 20.00
N ILE A 121 -7.03 9.40 18.76
CA ILE A 121 -7.77 10.08 17.69
C ILE A 121 -9.24 10.27 18.08
N PHE A 122 -9.86 9.26 18.70
CA PHE A 122 -11.24 9.35 19.21
C PHE A 122 -11.39 10.42 20.30
N ALA A 123 -10.42 10.52 21.21
CA ALA A 123 -10.41 11.52 22.27
C ALA A 123 -10.27 12.94 21.72
N VAL A 124 -9.39 13.17 20.74
CA VAL A 124 -9.12 14.53 20.23
C VAL A 124 -10.10 15.00 19.15
N THR A 125 -10.80 14.09 18.46
CA THR A 125 -11.68 14.43 17.32
C THR A 125 -13.12 14.70 17.75
N PRO A 126 -13.72 15.88 17.46
CA PRO A 126 -15.12 16.14 17.76
C PRO A 126 -16.04 15.11 17.09
N SER A 127 -17.04 14.63 17.84
CA SER A 127 -17.85 13.46 17.48
C SER A 127 -18.89 13.75 16.41
N GLU A 128 -18.47 13.66 15.15
CA GLU A 128 -19.37 13.45 14.01
C GLU A 128 -19.16 12.02 13.52
N PHE A 129 -20.09 11.10 13.83
CA PHE A 129 -19.96 9.66 13.53
C PHE A 129 -19.57 9.36 12.07
N VAL A 130 -20.02 10.20 11.12
CA VAL A 130 -19.69 10.06 9.69
C VAL A 130 -18.22 10.33 9.38
N ARG A 131 -17.56 11.21 10.15
CA ARG A 131 -16.17 11.61 9.88
C ARG A 131 -15.16 10.63 10.48
N PHE A 132 -15.52 10.01 11.60
CA PHE A 132 -14.75 8.91 12.19
C PHE A 132 -14.64 7.70 11.25
N ARG A 133 -15.72 7.38 10.51
CA ARG A 133 -15.72 6.30 9.50
C ARG A 133 -14.64 6.49 8.42
N TYR A 134 -14.34 7.73 8.03
CA TYR A 134 -13.27 7.99 7.05
C TYR A 134 -11.89 7.70 7.60
N VAL A 135 -11.65 7.97 8.89
CA VAL A 135 -10.38 7.62 9.55
C VAL A 135 -10.22 6.10 9.63
N THR A 136 -11.29 5.38 10.02
CA THR A 136 -11.28 3.91 10.03
C THR A 136 -11.09 3.32 8.63
N ALA A 137 -11.75 3.88 7.62
CA ALA A 137 -11.56 3.47 6.23
C ALA A 137 -10.12 3.73 5.75
N ALA A 138 -9.54 4.88 6.09
CA ALA A 138 -8.17 5.24 5.75
C ALA A 138 -7.14 4.25 6.35
N ALA A 139 -7.37 3.77 7.57
CA ALA A 139 -6.52 2.75 8.19
C ALA A 139 -6.51 1.42 7.41
N ALA A 140 -7.62 1.07 6.76
CA ALA A 140 -7.73 -0.14 5.94
C ALA A 140 -7.07 -0.02 4.56
N VAL A 141 -6.83 1.20 4.05
CA VAL A 141 -6.35 1.44 2.68
C VAL A 141 -5.03 0.73 2.37
N PRO A 142 -3.97 0.81 3.19
CA PRO A 142 -2.71 0.14 2.86
C PRO A 142 -2.84 -1.38 2.80
N PHE A 143 -3.72 -1.97 3.62
CA PHE A 143 -4.02 -3.39 3.59
C PHE A 143 -4.76 -3.77 2.31
N VAL A 144 -5.80 -3.01 1.95
CA VAL A 144 -6.54 -3.22 0.70
C VAL A 144 -5.63 -3.09 -0.51
N VAL A 145 -4.81 -2.04 -0.59
CA VAL A 145 -3.84 -1.85 -1.68
C VAL A 145 -2.89 -3.03 -1.78
N ARG A 146 -2.35 -3.51 -0.65
CA ARG A 146 -1.46 -4.68 -0.66
C ARG A 146 -2.19 -5.96 -1.09
N CYS A 147 -3.41 -6.18 -0.63
CA CYS A 147 -4.25 -7.28 -1.07
C CYS A 147 -4.50 -7.20 -2.59
N LEU A 148 -4.82 -6.02 -3.10
CA LEU A 148 -5.02 -5.78 -4.53
C LEU A 148 -3.74 -6.04 -5.32
N ILE A 149 -2.57 -5.58 -4.87
CA ILE A 149 -1.27 -5.88 -5.51
C ILE A 149 -1.01 -7.39 -5.51
N HIS A 150 -1.23 -8.06 -4.39
CA HIS A 150 -1.03 -9.50 -4.29
C HIS A 150 -1.96 -10.28 -5.23
N ILE A 151 -3.25 -9.92 -5.26
CA ILE A 151 -4.24 -10.50 -6.16
C ILE A 151 -3.88 -10.21 -7.62
N PHE A 152 -3.51 -8.97 -7.94
CA PHE A 152 -3.12 -8.57 -9.29
C PHE A 152 -1.88 -9.33 -9.78
N ASN A 153 -0.85 -9.45 -8.94
CA ASN A 153 0.35 -10.22 -9.27
C ASN A 153 0.01 -11.69 -9.50
N LYS A 154 -0.84 -12.27 -8.64
CA LYS A 154 -1.31 -13.65 -8.79
C LYS A 154 -2.13 -13.84 -10.08
N LEU A 155 -2.99 -12.89 -10.44
CA LEU A 155 -3.76 -12.91 -11.69
C LEU A 155 -2.86 -12.70 -12.91
N ARG A 156 -1.88 -11.81 -12.82
CA ARG A 156 -0.88 -11.57 -13.87
C ARG A 156 -0.10 -12.85 -14.17
N GLU A 157 0.35 -13.57 -13.14
CA GLU A 157 1.01 -14.87 -13.34
C GLU A 157 0.07 -15.90 -13.98
N ARG A 158 -1.19 -15.98 -13.55
CA ARG A 158 -2.20 -16.86 -14.19
C ARG A 158 -2.42 -16.52 -15.68
N TYR A 159 -2.38 -15.24 -16.04
CA TYR A 159 -2.52 -14.78 -17.42
C TYR A 159 -1.24 -15.01 -18.25
N SER A 160 -0.05 -14.81 -17.65
CA SER A 160 1.23 -15.09 -18.31
C SER A 160 1.46 -16.58 -18.55
N VAL A 161 0.85 -17.45 -17.74
CA VAL A 161 0.94 -18.92 -17.86
C VAL A 161 -0.16 -19.49 -18.77
N SER A 162 -1.21 -18.74 -19.11
CA SER A 162 -2.19 -19.17 -20.11
C SER A 162 -1.63 -18.89 -21.51
N PRO A 163 -1.28 -19.91 -22.33
CA PRO A 163 -0.83 -19.67 -23.69
C PRO A 163 -1.97 -19.03 -24.50
N PRO A 164 -1.66 -18.26 -25.57
CA PRO A 164 -2.68 -17.82 -26.50
C PRO A 164 -3.43 -19.07 -27.00
N VAL A 165 -4.76 -18.98 -27.08
CA VAL A 165 -5.59 -20.01 -27.73
C VAL A 165 -5.00 -20.21 -29.12
N ASP A 166 -4.33 -21.34 -29.34
CA ASP A 166 -3.87 -21.73 -30.66
C ASP A 166 -5.09 -21.66 -31.57
N THR A 167 -5.01 -20.78 -32.55
CA THR A 167 -5.96 -20.77 -33.65
C THR A 167 -5.74 -22.09 -34.32
N GLN A 168 -6.61 -23.05 -34.00
CA GLN A 168 -6.62 -24.42 -34.48
C GLN A 168 -6.22 -24.42 -35.96
N GLU A 169 -4.97 -24.79 -36.25
CA GLU A 169 -4.56 -25.06 -37.62
C GLU A 169 -5.43 -26.23 -38.06
N ILE A 170 -6.47 -25.93 -38.84
CA ILE A 170 -7.22 -26.94 -39.55
C ILE A 170 -6.18 -27.65 -40.41
N PRO A 171 -5.90 -28.94 -40.19
CA PRO A 171 -4.84 -29.60 -40.93
C PRO A 171 -5.21 -29.57 -42.41
N LEU A 172 -4.42 -28.87 -43.23
CA LEU A 172 -4.59 -28.75 -44.68
C LEU A 172 -4.68 -30.13 -45.38
N ARG A 173 -4.25 -31.20 -44.71
CA ARG A 173 -4.46 -32.60 -45.15
C ARG A 173 -5.90 -33.08 -45.14
N ALA A 174 -6.77 -32.50 -44.31
CA ALA A 174 -8.19 -32.85 -44.27
C ALA A 174 -8.96 -32.23 -45.45
N LEU A 175 -8.59 -31.01 -45.86
CA LEU A 175 -9.22 -30.32 -47.00
C LEU A 175 -8.83 -30.94 -48.35
N SER A 176 -7.59 -31.44 -48.51
CA SER A 176 -7.17 -32.11 -49.75
C SER A 176 -7.82 -33.48 -49.94
N THR A 177 -8.04 -34.23 -48.85
CA THR A 177 -8.69 -35.54 -48.90
C THR A 177 -10.21 -35.45 -49.08
N GLN A 178 -10.84 -34.34 -48.70
CA GLN A 178 -12.26 -34.10 -48.94
C GLN A 178 -12.52 -33.62 -50.38
N SER A 179 -11.69 -32.72 -50.90
CA SER A 179 -11.76 -32.27 -52.30
C SER A 179 -11.61 -33.41 -53.32
N HIS A 180 -10.72 -34.37 -53.06
CA HIS A 180 -10.53 -35.52 -53.96
C HIS A 180 -11.64 -36.59 -53.86
N LYS A 181 -12.54 -36.52 -52.86
CA LYS A 181 -13.67 -37.46 -52.74
C LYS A 181 -14.93 -36.94 -53.42
N GLU A 182 -15.13 -35.62 -53.46
CA GLU A 182 -16.30 -35.01 -54.10
C GLU A 182 -16.23 -35.06 -55.65
N THR A 183 -15.03 -35.13 -56.23
CA THR A 183 -14.84 -35.23 -57.68
C THR A 183 -15.31 -36.56 -58.28
N TRP A 184 -15.32 -37.65 -57.50
CA TRP A 184 -15.80 -38.96 -57.97
C TRP A 184 -17.31 -39.16 -57.81
N VAL A 185 -17.95 -38.44 -56.89
CA VAL A 185 -19.40 -38.56 -56.65
C VAL A 185 -20.21 -37.79 -57.69
N ALA A 186 -19.64 -36.75 -58.31
CA ALA A 186 -20.31 -35.95 -59.35
C ALA A 186 -20.26 -36.57 -60.77
N SER A 187 -19.64 -37.74 -60.94
CA SER A 187 -19.48 -38.42 -62.26
C SER A 187 -20.14 -39.80 -62.34
N SER A 188 -21.06 -40.11 -61.42
CA SER A 188 -21.88 -41.34 -61.42
C SER A 188 -23.33 -41.05 -61.83
#